data_AF-A0A9P4VLN5-F1
#
_entry.id   AF-A0A9P4VLN5-F1
#
_cell.length_a   1.000
_cell.length_b   1.000
_cell.length_c   1.000
_cell.angle_alpha   90.00
_cell.angle_beta   90.00
_cell.angle_gamma   90.00
#
_symmetry.space_group_name_H-M   'P 1'
#
loop_
_entity.id
_entity.type
_entity.pdbx_description
1 polymer ?
#
loop_
_entity_poly.entity_id
_entity_poly.type
_entity_poly.pdbx_seq_one_letter_code
_entity_poly.pdbx_strand_id
1 'polypeptide(L)'
;MLGKNVGTTTEDDECTDFKLALLESLNPGIRQEVLLEALLIAQGSVEDATKNLSCPTAAVSSKKRRAVGNGYQASLSCYQIKRAFEPSTEPRVKKALTRKGKTLHLYAPDDIKAHTPCSIIHNFLPSDEADALLRELLAESSTYTRETFKLFNNIVQSPHTTCFYVNTLDEAEAQKTDYVYNGSYLKDVRRTTPELRRVSRRVQTTVNAEVQRRIQEYYPGRKKLKYQSPKEWIPNAAFVNCYDGGTESVGYHSDQLTYLGPRAVIGSLSLGVSREFRIRKVVGRGEQDLKEKNVASDRADVEGQISIHLPHNSLLVMHAEMQEDWKHSIAPAQAIDPHPISENKRLNVTYRCYKESLHPRFTPKCKCGVPTVLRCVQKKRESRGRYMWMCHVNYAPGKEGCGFFKWAEFDDDGEPPWSKRIEE
;
A
#
# COMPACT_ATOMS: atom_id res chain seq x y z
N MET A 1 54.17 5.90 -40.55
CA MET A 1 52.85 5.54 -41.12
C MET A 1 51.88 5.36 -39.96
N LEU A 2 50.95 6.30 -39.82
CA LEU A 2 49.89 6.30 -38.81
C LEU A 2 48.71 5.48 -39.36
N GLY A 3 48.40 4.34 -38.74
CA GLY A 3 47.18 3.58 -38.99
C GLY A 3 46.24 3.71 -37.80
N LYS A 4 45.15 4.46 -37.97
CA LYS A 4 44.06 4.61 -37.00
C LYS A 4 43.26 3.32 -36.93
N ASN A 5 43.14 2.72 -35.74
CA ASN A 5 42.09 1.76 -35.43
C ASN A 5 40.79 2.53 -35.15
N VAL A 6 39.84 2.46 -36.09
CA VAL A 6 38.45 2.87 -35.87
C VAL A 6 37.77 1.71 -35.15
N GLY A 7 37.30 1.97 -33.92
CA GLY A 7 36.53 1.01 -33.14
C GLY A 7 35.16 0.78 -33.78
N THR A 8 34.81 -0.48 -33.98
CA THR A 8 33.44 -0.94 -34.17
C THR A 8 32.67 -0.76 -32.87
N THR A 9 31.83 0.27 -32.80
CA THR A 9 30.79 0.42 -31.77
C THR A 9 29.73 -0.66 -32.00
N THR A 10 29.55 -1.51 -31.01
CA THR A 10 28.43 -2.45 -30.89
C THR A 10 27.13 -1.67 -30.72
N GLU A 11 26.10 -1.99 -31.50
CA GLU A 11 24.78 -1.33 -31.56
C GLU A 11 23.95 -1.39 -30.25
N ASP A 12 24.49 -2.00 -29.18
CA ASP A 12 23.78 -2.24 -27.92
C ASP A 12 23.96 -1.15 -26.85
N ASP A 13 24.79 -0.12 -27.07
CA ASP A 13 25.09 0.93 -26.07
C ASP A 13 24.39 2.28 -26.32
N GLU A 14 23.38 2.34 -27.20
CA GLU A 14 22.64 3.58 -27.43
C GLU A 14 21.59 3.85 -26.33
N CYS A 15 21.57 5.09 -25.82
CA CYS A 15 20.61 5.55 -24.82
C CYS A 15 19.15 5.38 -25.29
N THR A 16 18.26 4.94 -24.40
CA THR A 16 16.81 4.78 -24.67
C THR A 16 16.19 6.02 -25.31
N ASP A 17 16.61 7.22 -24.92
CA ASP A 17 16.09 8.48 -25.48
C ASP A 17 16.47 8.66 -26.96
N PHE A 18 17.65 8.18 -27.38
CA PHE A 18 18.07 8.19 -28.78
C PHE A 18 17.26 7.20 -29.61
N LYS A 19 17.04 5.99 -29.08
CA LYS A 19 16.22 4.95 -29.72
C LYS A 19 14.75 5.38 -29.87
N LEU A 20 14.23 6.12 -28.89
CA LEU A 20 12.88 6.72 -28.96
C LEU A 20 12.78 7.82 -30.01
N ALA A 21 13.75 8.73 -30.07
CA ALA A 21 13.79 9.78 -31.08
C ALA A 21 13.89 9.19 -32.51
N LEU A 22 14.66 8.11 -32.67
CA LEU A 22 14.77 7.39 -33.93
C LEU A 22 13.43 6.72 -34.31
N LEU A 23 12.75 6.07 -33.36
CA LEU A 23 11.42 5.48 -33.58
C LEU A 23 10.35 6.51 -33.92
N GLU A 24 10.41 7.69 -33.31
CA GLU A 24 9.48 8.80 -33.56
C GLU A 24 9.69 9.37 -34.97
N SER A 25 10.94 9.47 -35.42
CA SER A 25 11.26 9.84 -36.80
C SER A 25 10.79 8.80 -37.82
N LEU A 26 10.87 7.51 -37.50
CA LEU A 26 10.48 6.42 -38.39
C LEU A 26 8.96 6.19 -38.44
N ASN A 27 8.23 6.58 -37.39
CA ASN A 27 6.79 6.32 -37.25
C ASN A 27 6.03 7.61 -36.83
N PRO A 28 5.96 8.63 -37.70
CA PRO A 28 5.35 9.91 -37.37
C PRO A 28 3.86 9.76 -37.03
N GLY A 29 3.44 10.34 -35.90
CA GLY A 29 2.05 10.33 -35.43
C GLY A 29 1.71 9.25 -34.39
N ILE A 30 2.66 8.35 -34.07
CA ILE A 30 2.52 7.41 -32.95
C ILE A 30 2.94 8.11 -31.65
N ARG A 31 2.10 8.02 -30.61
CA ARG A 31 2.40 8.62 -29.31
C ARG A 31 3.67 7.99 -28.71
N GLN A 32 4.53 8.80 -28.12
CA GLN A 32 5.81 8.38 -27.53
C GLN A 32 5.69 7.19 -26.54
N GLU A 33 4.59 7.12 -25.79
CA GLU A 33 4.26 6.00 -24.89
C GLU A 33 4.20 4.64 -25.62
N VAL A 34 3.67 4.64 -26.86
CA VAL A 34 3.53 3.44 -27.70
C VAL A 34 4.88 3.06 -28.33
N LEU A 35 5.72 4.06 -28.65
CA LEU A 35 7.07 3.84 -29.15
C LEU A 35 7.98 3.23 -28.08
N LEU A 36 7.88 3.72 -26.84
CA LEU A 36 8.59 3.15 -25.69
C LEU A 36 8.15 1.70 -25.43
N GLU A 37 6.86 1.42 -25.54
CA GLU A 37 6.34 0.06 -25.38
C GLU A 37 6.82 -0.88 -26.49
N ALA A 38 6.82 -0.42 -27.75
CA ALA A 38 7.36 -1.20 -28.87
C ALA A 38 8.86 -1.50 -28.69
N LEU A 39 9.63 -0.54 -28.17
CA LEU A 39 11.05 -0.69 -27.87
C LEU A 39 11.28 -1.70 -26.72
N LEU A 40 10.44 -1.65 -25.67
CA LEU A 40 10.51 -2.59 -24.54
C LEU A 40 10.15 -4.03 -24.97
N ILE A 41 9.14 -4.19 -25.82
CA ILE A 41 8.76 -5.50 -26.38
C ILE A 41 9.87 -6.06 -27.27
N ALA A 42 10.54 -5.19 -28.02
CA ALA A 42 11.66 -5.52 -28.89
C ALA A 42 13.01 -5.59 -28.16
N GLN A 43 13.03 -5.59 -26.82
CA GLN A 43 14.24 -5.65 -26.00
C GLN A 43 15.31 -4.61 -26.37
N GLY A 44 14.89 -3.41 -26.75
CA GLY A 44 15.80 -2.33 -27.13
C GLY A 44 16.18 -2.28 -28.61
N SER A 45 15.63 -3.16 -29.47
CA SER A 45 15.83 -3.11 -30.92
C SER A 45 14.81 -2.18 -31.60
N VAL A 46 15.31 -1.14 -32.29
CA VAL A 46 14.49 -0.17 -33.04
C VAL A 46 13.86 -0.81 -34.29
N GLU A 47 14.57 -1.74 -34.91
CA GLU A 47 14.13 -2.41 -36.15
C GLU A 47 12.95 -3.34 -35.88
N ASP A 48 13.02 -4.11 -34.80
CA ASP A 48 11.94 -5.02 -34.42
C ASP A 48 10.76 -4.26 -33.81
N ALA A 49 11.01 -3.16 -33.09
CA ALA A 49 9.96 -2.23 -32.66
C ALA A 49 9.20 -1.65 -33.88
N THR A 50 9.91 -1.24 -34.93
CA THR A 50 9.30 -0.69 -36.16
C THR A 50 8.48 -1.74 -36.92
N LYS A 51 8.96 -2.99 -37.01
CA LYS A 51 8.20 -4.10 -37.61
C LYS A 51 6.90 -4.38 -36.84
N ASN A 52 6.96 -4.35 -35.51
CA ASN A 52 5.78 -4.57 -34.66
C ASN A 52 4.74 -3.44 -34.80
N LEU A 53 5.18 -2.21 -35.03
CA LEU A 53 4.29 -1.06 -35.26
C LEU A 53 3.63 -1.09 -36.65
N SER A 54 4.26 -1.76 -37.62
CA SER A 54 3.83 -1.74 -39.03
C SER A 54 2.81 -2.82 -39.43
N CYS A 55 2.45 -3.77 -38.54
CA CYS A 55 1.60 -4.92 -38.90
C CYS A 55 0.24 -4.92 -38.15
N PRO A 56 -0.89 -4.60 -38.81
CA PRO A 56 -2.21 -4.57 -38.16
C PRO A 56 -2.83 -5.94 -37.84
N THR A 57 -2.31 -7.06 -38.36
CA THR A 57 -2.95 -8.37 -38.19
C THR A 57 -1.94 -9.52 -38.26
N ALA A 58 -1.52 -10.03 -37.10
CA ALA A 58 -1.03 -11.40 -36.98
C ALA A 58 -1.40 -11.97 -35.61
N ALA A 59 -2.30 -12.95 -35.63
CA ALA A 59 -2.63 -13.78 -34.49
C ALA A 59 -1.38 -14.54 -34.04
N VAL A 60 -0.72 -14.06 -32.98
CA VAL A 60 0.31 -14.86 -32.31
C VAL A 60 -0.39 -15.85 -31.39
N SER A 61 -0.39 -17.10 -31.85
CA SER A 61 -0.79 -18.30 -31.12
C SER A 61 -0.24 -18.29 -29.69
N SER A 62 -1.15 -18.51 -28.74
CA SER A 62 -0.88 -18.64 -27.31
C SER A 62 -0.04 -19.88 -27.01
N LYS A 63 1.28 -19.79 -27.17
CA LYS A 63 2.21 -20.60 -26.38
C LYS A 63 2.53 -19.80 -25.11
N LYS A 64 2.17 -20.35 -23.94
CA LYS A 64 2.57 -19.86 -22.62
C LYS A 64 4.07 -19.60 -22.63
N ARG A 65 4.47 -18.34 -22.78
CA ARG A 65 5.82 -17.89 -22.47
C ARG A 65 5.80 -17.40 -21.03
N ARG A 66 6.56 -18.10 -20.20
CA ARG A 66 6.85 -17.75 -18.82
C ARG A 66 7.53 -16.38 -18.85
N ALA A 67 6.93 -15.38 -18.22
CA ALA A 67 7.55 -14.08 -18.05
C ALA A 67 8.83 -14.27 -17.25
N VAL A 68 9.96 -13.94 -17.86
CA VAL A 68 11.26 -13.82 -17.22
C VAL A 68 11.54 -12.33 -17.22
N GLY A 69 11.41 -11.68 -16.07
CA GLY A 69 11.69 -10.24 -15.91
C GLY A 69 10.65 -9.47 -15.11
N ASN A 70 11.14 -8.53 -14.28
CA ASN A 70 10.43 -7.79 -13.24
C ASN A 70 9.08 -7.18 -13.65
N GLY A 71 8.01 -7.66 -13.03
CA GLY A 71 6.99 -6.89 -12.30
C GLY A 71 6.07 -5.88 -13.01
N TYR A 72 6.29 -5.51 -14.27
CA TYR A 72 5.53 -4.45 -14.93
C TYR A 72 4.60 -5.01 -16.00
N GLN A 73 3.29 -4.74 -15.88
CA GLN A 73 2.27 -5.11 -16.86
C GLN A 73 1.41 -3.88 -17.23
N ALA A 74 1.02 -3.79 -18.51
CA ALA A 74 0.25 -2.68 -19.07
C ALA A 74 -1.14 -2.49 -18.42
N SER A 75 -1.68 -1.26 -18.48
CA SER A 75 -2.96 -0.88 -17.89
C SER A 75 -4.15 -1.62 -18.52
N LEU A 76 -5.21 -1.88 -17.73
CA LEU A 76 -6.47 -2.45 -18.21
C LEU A 76 -7.11 -1.65 -19.36
N SER A 77 -6.83 -0.34 -19.45
CA SER A 77 -7.34 0.53 -20.52
C SER A 77 -6.78 0.17 -21.90
N CYS A 78 -5.53 -0.29 -22.01
CA CYS A 78 -4.93 -0.68 -23.29
C CYS A 78 -5.60 -1.94 -23.88
N TYR A 79 -6.07 -2.85 -23.02
CA TYR A 79 -6.82 -4.03 -23.43
C TYR A 79 -8.24 -3.68 -23.93
N GLN A 80 -8.79 -2.54 -23.52
CA GLN A 80 -10.09 -2.04 -24.01
C GLN A 80 -10.00 -1.39 -25.39
N ILE A 81 -8.83 -0.94 -25.84
CA ILE A 81 -8.62 -0.38 -27.18
C ILE A 81 -8.95 -1.42 -28.27
N LYS A 82 -8.73 -2.72 -28.01
CA LYS A 82 -9.12 -3.81 -28.93
C LYS A 82 -10.63 -3.93 -29.16
N ARG A 83 -11.47 -3.34 -28.30
CA ARG A 83 -12.94 -3.34 -28.43
C ARG A 83 -13.52 -2.02 -28.94
N ALA A 84 -12.69 -0.99 -29.16
CA ALA A 84 -13.15 0.30 -29.66
C ALA A 84 -13.46 0.31 -31.17
N PHE A 85 -13.12 -0.76 -31.90
CA PHE A 85 -13.42 -0.91 -33.32
C PHE A 85 -14.76 -1.59 -33.63
N GLU A 86 -15.55 -1.96 -32.61
CA GLU A 86 -16.93 -2.43 -32.82
C GLU A 86 -17.92 -1.33 -32.39
N PRO A 87 -18.76 -0.81 -33.32
CA PRO A 87 -19.79 0.15 -32.97
C PRO A 87 -20.86 -0.56 -32.13
N SER A 88 -20.96 -0.21 -30.85
CA SER A 88 -22.08 -0.63 -30.00
C SER A 88 -22.78 0.59 -29.43
N THR A 89 -24.05 0.71 -29.75
CA THR A 89 -24.96 1.85 -29.51
C THR A 89 -25.67 1.80 -28.15
N GLU A 90 -25.15 1.06 -27.17
CA GLU A 90 -25.81 0.95 -25.85
C GLU A 90 -25.05 1.65 -24.70
N PRO A 91 -25.77 2.26 -23.75
CA PRO A 91 -25.15 2.91 -22.60
C PRO A 91 -24.41 1.88 -21.73
N ARG A 92 -23.09 2.09 -21.57
CA ARG A 92 -22.19 1.19 -20.84
C ARG A 92 -22.53 1.17 -19.34
N VAL A 93 -23.29 0.17 -18.91
CA VAL A 93 -23.43 -0.19 -17.49
C VAL A 93 -22.05 -0.56 -16.94
N LYS A 94 -21.56 0.16 -15.92
CA LYS A 94 -20.27 -0.12 -15.25
C LYS A 94 -20.31 -1.51 -14.60
N LYS A 95 -19.85 -2.54 -15.31
CA LYS A 95 -19.73 -3.91 -14.78
C LYS A 95 -18.76 -3.93 -13.59
N ALA A 96 -19.08 -4.73 -12.57
CA ALA A 96 -18.17 -4.96 -11.44
C ALA A 96 -16.83 -5.52 -11.96
N LEU A 97 -15.72 -4.88 -11.56
CA LEU A 97 -14.37 -5.20 -12.04
C LEU A 97 -13.86 -6.54 -11.48
N THR A 98 -14.39 -6.94 -10.35
CA THR A 98 -14.06 -8.16 -9.62
C THR A 98 -15.26 -9.13 -9.65
N ARG A 99 -14.99 -10.44 -9.64
CA ARG A 99 -16.00 -11.50 -9.63
C ARG A 99 -15.73 -12.47 -8.49
N LYS A 100 -16.79 -13.02 -7.88
CA LYS A 100 -16.69 -14.02 -6.81
C LYS A 100 -15.65 -15.10 -7.13
N GLY A 101 -14.69 -15.30 -6.23
CA GLY A 101 -13.64 -16.32 -6.35
C GLY A 101 -12.47 -16.00 -7.28
N LYS A 102 -12.45 -14.85 -7.98
CA LYS A 102 -11.30 -14.43 -8.80
C LYS A 102 -10.63 -13.18 -8.23
N THR A 103 -9.33 -13.28 -8.00
CA THR A 103 -8.47 -12.14 -7.66
C THR A 103 -8.28 -11.27 -8.89
N LEU A 104 -8.58 -9.97 -8.78
CA LEU A 104 -8.16 -9.00 -9.78
C LEU A 104 -6.75 -8.54 -9.45
N HIS A 105 -5.79 -8.82 -10.31
CA HIS A 105 -4.42 -8.35 -10.15
C HIS A 105 -4.26 -7.00 -10.84
N LEU A 106 -3.74 -6.01 -10.11
CA LEU A 106 -3.46 -4.67 -10.60
C LEU A 106 -1.95 -4.40 -10.50
N TYR A 107 -1.42 -3.77 -11.55
CA TYR A 107 0.01 -3.48 -11.72
C TYR A 107 0.23 -1.99 -12.02
N ALA A 108 -0.56 -1.45 -12.95
CA ALA A 108 -0.43 -0.07 -13.39
C ALA A 108 -0.94 0.93 -12.32
N PRO A 109 -0.20 2.02 -12.05
CA PRO A 109 -0.62 3.04 -11.10
C PRO A 109 -2.01 3.61 -11.36
N ASP A 110 -2.37 3.81 -12.63
CA ASP A 110 -3.67 4.36 -13.04
C ASP A 110 -4.84 3.45 -12.70
N ASP A 111 -4.69 2.14 -12.87
CA ASP A 111 -5.73 1.19 -12.52
C ASP A 111 -5.88 1.09 -11.00
N ILE A 112 -4.76 1.10 -10.28
CA ILE A 112 -4.74 1.04 -8.81
C ILE A 112 -5.47 2.24 -8.22
N LYS A 113 -5.10 3.46 -8.63
CA LYS A 113 -5.75 4.69 -8.13
C LYS A 113 -7.22 4.79 -8.56
N ALA A 114 -7.59 4.27 -9.72
CA ALA A 114 -8.98 4.29 -10.20
C ALA A 114 -9.90 3.30 -9.47
N HIS A 115 -9.37 2.18 -9.01
CA HIS A 115 -10.20 1.06 -8.52
C HIS A 115 -10.04 0.76 -7.03
N THR A 116 -9.08 1.40 -6.37
CA THR A 116 -8.75 1.17 -4.97
C THR A 116 -8.61 2.50 -4.21
N PRO A 117 -8.62 2.47 -2.87
CA PRO A 117 -8.24 3.61 -2.04
C PRO A 117 -6.72 3.78 -1.92
N CYS A 118 -5.94 3.22 -2.85
CA CYS A 118 -4.49 3.28 -2.82
C CYS A 118 -3.94 4.01 -4.04
N SER A 119 -2.72 4.52 -3.92
CA SER A 119 -1.90 4.97 -5.05
C SER A 119 -0.51 4.36 -4.91
N ILE A 120 0.14 4.05 -6.03
CA ILE A 120 1.48 3.46 -6.02
C ILE A 120 2.42 4.29 -6.88
N ILE A 121 3.64 4.46 -6.38
CA ILE A 121 4.76 5.08 -7.08
C ILE A 121 5.85 4.02 -7.17
N HIS A 122 6.14 3.57 -8.39
CA HIS A 122 7.22 2.62 -8.66
C HIS A 122 8.56 3.34 -8.77
N ASN A 123 9.67 2.65 -8.49
CA ASN A 123 11.02 3.21 -8.48
C ASN A 123 11.09 4.52 -7.69
N PHE A 124 10.49 4.52 -6.50
CA PHE A 124 10.22 5.73 -5.72
C PHE A 124 11.49 6.49 -5.32
N LEU A 125 12.51 5.76 -4.87
CA LEU A 125 13.81 6.31 -4.50
C LEU A 125 14.80 6.20 -5.65
N PRO A 126 15.80 7.10 -5.72
CA PRO A 126 17.03 6.81 -6.45
C PRO A 126 17.61 5.43 -6.07
N SER A 127 18.18 4.72 -7.04
CA SER A 127 18.59 3.32 -6.83
C SER A 127 19.61 3.18 -5.70
N ASP A 128 20.53 4.13 -5.57
CA ASP A 128 21.54 4.17 -4.51
C ASP A 128 20.92 4.42 -3.12
N GLU A 129 19.92 5.30 -3.02
CA GLU A 129 19.14 5.52 -1.78
C GLU A 129 18.34 4.27 -1.39
N ALA A 130 17.68 3.61 -2.36
CA ALA A 130 16.91 2.38 -2.13
C ALA A 130 17.80 1.24 -1.61
N ASP A 131 18.95 1.07 -2.25
CA ASP A 131 19.97 0.09 -1.92
C ASP A 131 20.60 0.33 -0.54
N ALA A 132 20.92 1.59 -0.23
CA ALA A 132 21.47 1.97 1.07
C ALA A 132 20.49 1.67 2.20
N LEU A 133 19.23 2.10 2.05
CA LEU A 133 18.16 1.79 3.02
C LEU A 133 17.93 0.29 3.15
N LEU A 134 17.93 -0.45 2.03
CA LEU A 134 17.75 -1.90 2.06
C LEU A 134 18.88 -2.59 2.86
N ARG A 135 20.15 -2.24 2.63
CA ARG A 135 21.28 -2.82 3.38
C ARG A 135 21.22 -2.48 4.86
N GLU A 136 20.88 -1.24 5.21
CA GLU A 136 20.71 -0.81 6.61
C GLU A 136 19.61 -1.61 7.31
N LEU A 137 18.43 -1.72 6.69
CA LEU A 137 17.30 -2.46 7.27
C LEU A 137 17.53 -3.98 7.30
N LEU A 138 18.28 -4.54 6.35
CA LEU A 138 18.67 -5.96 6.40
C LEU A 138 19.54 -6.25 7.63
N ALA A 139 20.53 -5.39 7.90
CA ALA A 139 21.37 -5.51 9.10
C ALA A 139 20.52 -5.47 10.38
N GLU A 140 19.61 -4.49 10.48
CA GLU A 140 18.68 -4.36 11.60
C GLU A 140 17.75 -5.58 11.75
N SER A 141 17.25 -6.11 10.63
CA SER A 141 16.21 -7.16 10.60
C SER A 141 16.61 -8.47 11.26
N SER A 142 17.91 -8.73 11.38
CA SER A 142 18.47 -9.90 12.09
C SER A 142 18.05 -9.96 13.57
N THR A 143 17.71 -8.81 14.15
CA THR A 143 17.33 -8.66 15.56
C THR A 143 15.82 -8.48 15.77
N TYR A 144 15.03 -8.47 14.69
CA TYR A 144 13.59 -8.25 14.79
C TYR A 144 12.90 -9.44 15.45
N THR A 145 11.77 -9.16 16.09
CA THR A 145 11.02 -10.17 16.82
C THR A 145 9.65 -10.40 16.19
N ARG A 146 9.08 -11.58 16.43
CA ARG A 146 7.69 -11.87 16.09
C ARG A 146 6.81 -11.52 17.27
N GLU A 147 5.80 -10.69 17.05
CA GLU A 147 4.81 -10.37 18.07
C GLU A 147 3.92 -11.59 18.37
N THR A 148 3.59 -11.79 19.64
CA THR A 148 2.65 -12.82 20.10
C THR A 148 1.44 -12.16 20.73
N PHE A 149 0.25 -12.53 20.29
CA PHE A 149 -1.02 -11.96 20.74
C PHE A 149 -2.12 -13.02 20.79
N LYS A 150 -3.24 -12.69 21.43
CA LYS A 150 -4.39 -13.58 21.57
C LYS A 150 -5.45 -13.27 20.51
N LEU A 151 -5.84 -14.28 19.73
CA LEU A 151 -6.89 -14.19 18.71
C LEU A 151 -7.88 -15.36 18.89
N PHE A 152 -9.17 -15.07 19.08
CA PHE A 152 -10.21 -16.08 19.34
C PHE A 152 -9.85 -17.08 20.45
N ASN A 153 -9.30 -16.57 21.55
CA ASN A 153 -8.78 -17.34 22.68
C ASN A 153 -7.51 -18.17 22.44
N ASN A 154 -6.97 -18.19 21.23
CA ASN A 154 -5.71 -18.85 20.92
C ASN A 154 -4.56 -17.85 21.01
N ILE A 155 -3.44 -18.26 21.61
CA ILE A 155 -2.19 -17.51 21.54
C ILE A 155 -1.59 -17.81 20.16
N VAL A 156 -1.41 -16.77 19.37
CA VAL A 156 -0.86 -16.84 18.01
C VAL A 156 0.37 -15.94 17.91
N GLN A 157 1.26 -16.28 16.98
CA GLN A 157 2.48 -15.54 16.71
C GLN A 157 2.43 -14.99 15.29
N SER A 158 2.96 -13.78 15.09
CA SER A 158 3.04 -13.16 13.77
C SER A 158 3.89 -14.01 12.81
N PRO A 159 3.43 -14.25 11.56
CA PRO A 159 4.20 -14.99 10.56
C PRO A 159 5.33 -14.17 9.94
N HIS A 160 5.57 -12.94 10.36
CA HIS A 160 6.72 -12.10 9.98
C HIS A 160 7.37 -11.47 11.23
N THR A 161 8.59 -10.95 11.10
CA THR A 161 9.26 -10.18 12.16
C THR A 161 9.05 -8.68 11.95
N THR A 162 9.07 -7.93 13.05
CA THR A 162 8.86 -6.48 13.02
C THR A 162 9.73 -5.76 14.04
N CYS A 163 9.99 -4.48 13.79
CA CYS A 163 10.48 -3.51 14.76
C CYS A 163 9.78 -2.16 14.56
N PHE A 164 9.66 -1.38 15.63
CA PHE A 164 8.99 -0.07 15.62
C PHE A 164 10.02 1.06 15.78
N TYR A 165 9.90 2.09 14.95
CA TYR A 165 10.84 3.20 14.90
C TYR A 165 10.12 4.54 15.09
N VAL A 166 10.76 5.46 15.83
CA VAL A 166 10.35 6.86 16.04
C VAL A 166 11.55 7.80 15.97
N ASN A 167 11.32 9.11 15.84
CA ASN A 167 12.38 10.04 15.42
C ASN A 167 13.42 10.33 16.53
N THR A 168 13.04 10.27 17.79
CA THR A 168 13.89 10.61 18.95
C THR A 168 13.96 9.47 19.97
N LEU A 169 14.95 9.54 20.87
CA LEU A 169 15.05 8.56 21.96
C LEU A 169 13.94 8.75 23.00
N ASP A 170 13.55 9.99 23.29
CA ASP A 170 12.48 10.30 24.23
C ASP A 170 11.13 9.77 23.72
N GLU A 171 10.84 9.92 22.42
CA GLU A 171 9.67 9.29 21.81
C GLU A 171 9.75 7.76 21.88
N ALA A 172 10.94 7.17 21.74
CA ALA A 172 11.10 5.72 21.80
C ALA A 172 10.80 5.19 23.19
N GLU A 173 11.23 5.91 24.24
CA GLU A 173 10.90 5.57 25.61
C GLU A 173 9.41 5.75 25.88
N ALA A 174 8.83 6.90 25.49
CA ALA A 174 7.40 7.15 25.62
C ALA A 174 6.55 6.06 24.93
N GLN A 175 6.96 5.60 23.75
CA GLN A 175 6.27 4.50 23.04
C GLN A 175 6.33 3.16 23.77
N LYS A 176 7.40 2.90 24.53
CA LYS A 176 7.50 1.68 25.36
C LYS A 176 6.64 1.77 26.61
N THR A 177 6.47 2.97 27.18
CA THR A 177 5.82 3.14 28.49
C THR A 177 4.33 3.52 28.39
N ASP A 178 3.96 4.30 27.37
CA ASP A 178 2.65 4.97 27.32
C ASP A 178 1.73 4.38 26.25
N TYR A 179 2.30 3.78 25.19
CA TYR A 179 1.54 3.34 24.02
C TYR A 179 1.24 1.83 24.08
N VAL A 180 -0.03 1.49 23.87
CA VAL A 180 -0.55 0.13 23.96
C VAL A 180 -1.00 -0.35 22.58
N TYR A 181 -0.43 -1.47 22.16
CA TYR A 181 -0.72 -2.16 20.91
C TYR A 181 -1.21 -3.56 21.24
N ASN A 182 -2.37 -3.95 20.70
CA ASN A 182 -2.97 -5.27 20.98
C ASN A 182 -3.04 -5.62 22.49
N GLY A 183 -3.31 -4.61 23.34
CA GLY A 183 -3.41 -4.79 24.80
C GLY A 183 -2.08 -4.94 25.54
N SER A 184 -0.94 -4.78 24.87
CA SER A 184 0.41 -4.89 25.44
C SER A 184 1.30 -3.70 25.03
N TYR A 185 2.41 -3.50 25.75
CA TYR A 185 3.42 -2.51 25.40
C TYR A 185 4.44 -3.12 24.44
N LEU A 186 4.92 -2.32 23.48
CA LEU A 186 6.02 -2.74 22.62
C LEU A 186 7.31 -2.80 23.44
N LYS A 187 8.05 -3.90 23.31
CA LYS A 187 9.33 -4.08 24.01
C LYS A 187 10.49 -3.45 23.24
N ASP A 188 10.45 -3.58 21.92
CA ASP A 188 11.49 -3.09 21.02
C ASP A 188 10.96 -1.90 20.22
N VAL A 189 11.34 -0.70 20.69
CA VAL A 189 11.14 0.56 19.98
C VAL A 189 12.49 1.24 19.87
N ARG A 190 12.82 1.64 18.64
CA ARG A 190 14.13 2.18 18.28
C ARG A 190 13.99 3.60 17.75
N ARG A 191 15.09 4.35 17.82
CA ARG A 191 15.21 5.60 17.09
C ARG A 191 15.41 5.29 15.60
N THR A 192 14.76 6.05 14.72
CA THR A 192 14.98 5.97 13.27
C THR A 192 16.46 6.05 12.94
N THR A 193 16.91 5.10 12.13
CA THR A 193 18.26 5.02 11.59
C THR A 193 18.53 6.14 10.56
N PRO A 194 19.80 6.42 10.23
CA PRO A 194 20.15 7.48 9.28
C PRO A 194 19.43 7.38 7.93
N GLU A 195 19.42 6.22 7.28
CA GLU A 195 18.77 6.07 5.97
C GLU A 195 17.25 6.18 6.07
N LEU A 196 16.67 5.55 7.09
CA LEU A 196 15.23 5.62 7.36
C LEU A 196 14.76 7.08 7.58
N ARG A 197 15.53 7.88 8.32
CA ARG A 197 15.25 9.31 8.53
C ARG A 197 15.45 10.14 7.25
N ARG A 198 16.45 9.81 6.44
CA ARG A 198 16.70 10.48 5.15
C ARG A 198 15.52 10.31 4.21
N VAL A 199 15.05 9.07 4.06
CA VAL A 199 13.94 8.70 3.19
C VAL A 199 12.59 9.24 3.67
N SER A 200 12.37 9.35 4.99
CA SER A 200 11.08 9.78 5.54
C SER A 200 10.65 11.16 5.04
N ARG A 201 11.57 12.09 4.79
CA ARG A 201 11.27 13.43 4.24
C ARG A 201 10.70 13.37 2.82
N ARG A 202 11.25 12.49 1.98
CA ARG A 202 10.76 12.27 0.61
C ARG A 202 9.38 11.61 0.63
N VAL A 203 9.18 10.66 1.56
CA VAL A 203 7.88 10.02 1.79
C VAL A 203 6.85 11.05 2.25
N GLN A 204 7.18 11.91 3.22
CA GLN A 204 6.32 13.01 3.69
C GLN A 204 5.82 13.86 2.52
N THR A 205 6.75 14.38 1.72
CA THR A 205 6.43 15.26 0.59
C THR A 205 5.50 14.55 -0.40
N THR A 206 5.82 13.31 -0.75
CA THR A 206 5.07 12.54 -1.76
C THR A 206 3.69 12.13 -1.26
N VAL A 207 3.57 11.68 -0.01
CA VAL A 207 2.28 11.31 0.60
C VAL A 207 1.36 12.52 0.66
N ASN A 208 1.85 13.69 1.10
CA ASN A 208 1.05 14.91 1.12
C ASN A 208 0.58 15.30 -0.28
N ALA A 209 1.45 15.25 -1.29
CA ALA A 209 1.08 15.53 -2.68
C ALA A 209 -0.01 14.56 -3.18
N GLU A 210 0.14 13.26 -2.91
CA GLU A 210 -0.84 12.25 -3.31
C GLU A 210 -2.19 12.41 -2.59
N VAL A 211 -2.19 12.84 -1.33
CA VAL A 211 -3.43 13.17 -0.59
C VAL A 211 -4.15 14.33 -1.27
N GLN A 212 -3.44 15.41 -1.61
CA GLN A 212 -4.04 16.56 -2.31
C GLN A 212 -4.58 16.16 -3.69
N ARG A 213 -3.81 15.38 -4.45
CA ARG A 213 -4.26 14.85 -5.75
C ARG A 213 -5.52 14.00 -5.60
N ARG A 214 -5.56 13.10 -4.60
CA ARG A 214 -6.72 12.25 -4.31
C ARG A 214 -7.96 13.07 -4.00
N ILE A 215 -7.83 14.10 -3.17
CA ILE A 215 -8.93 15.02 -2.84
C ILE A 215 -9.44 15.70 -4.12
N GLN A 216 -8.54 16.23 -4.95
CA GLN A 216 -8.89 16.99 -6.13
C GLN A 216 -9.56 16.15 -7.24
N GLU A 217 -9.09 14.92 -7.45
CA GLU A 217 -9.50 14.09 -8.58
C GLU A 217 -10.61 13.08 -8.24
N TYR A 218 -10.65 12.56 -7.01
CA TYR A 218 -11.52 11.42 -6.66
C TYR A 218 -12.59 11.73 -5.63
N TYR A 219 -12.39 12.73 -4.77
CA TYR A 219 -13.35 12.97 -3.69
C TYR A 219 -14.52 13.86 -4.12
N PRO A 220 -15.73 13.60 -3.58
CA PRO A 220 -16.92 14.37 -3.94
C PRO A 220 -16.72 15.87 -3.71
N GLY A 221 -17.02 16.66 -4.74
CA GLY A 221 -16.90 18.12 -4.67
C GLY A 221 -15.47 18.62 -4.50
N ARG A 222 -14.44 17.79 -4.75
CA ARG A 222 -13.02 18.11 -4.60
C ARG A 222 -12.66 18.57 -3.18
N LYS A 223 -13.31 17.97 -2.19
CA LYS A 223 -13.15 18.29 -0.78
C LYS A 223 -12.69 17.06 -0.01
N LYS A 224 -11.93 17.29 1.06
CA LYS A 224 -11.54 16.25 2.00
C LYS A 224 -12.77 15.53 2.56
N LEU A 225 -12.61 14.27 2.91
CA LEU A 225 -13.67 13.49 3.54
C LEU A 225 -13.95 14.01 4.96
N LYS A 226 -15.15 13.72 5.47
CA LYS A 226 -15.46 13.92 6.89
C LYS A 226 -14.48 13.12 7.75
N TYR A 227 -13.96 13.75 8.80
CA TYR A 227 -12.92 13.25 9.72
C TYR A 227 -11.51 13.19 9.14
N GLN A 228 -11.30 13.55 7.87
CA GLN A 228 -9.96 13.62 7.31
C GLN A 228 -9.27 14.90 7.77
N SER A 229 -8.08 14.76 8.35
CA SER A 229 -7.26 15.90 8.77
C SER A 229 -6.87 16.77 7.56
N PRO A 230 -6.97 18.10 7.65
CA PRO A 230 -6.40 19.03 6.68
C PRO A 230 -4.92 19.34 6.95
N LYS A 231 -4.40 18.99 8.14
CA LYS A 231 -3.02 19.25 8.55
C LYS A 231 -2.05 18.40 7.71
N GLU A 232 -0.82 18.88 7.58
CA GLU A 232 0.26 18.15 6.94
C GLU A 232 0.42 16.76 7.57
N TRP A 233 0.52 15.73 6.72
CA TRP A 233 0.84 14.38 7.15
C TRP A 233 2.33 14.27 7.44
N ILE A 234 2.72 13.84 8.64
CA ILE A 234 4.12 13.75 9.06
C ILE A 234 4.44 12.30 9.45
N PRO A 235 5.46 11.65 8.85
CA PRO A 235 5.88 10.29 9.19
C PRO A 235 6.69 10.27 10.49
N ASN A 236 6.02 10.39 11.63
CA ASN A 236 6.66 10.41 12.96
C ASN A 236 6.77 9.03 13.63
N ALA A 237 6.18 8.00 13.03
CA ALA A 237 6.23 6.63 13.50
C ALA A 237 6.36 5.67 12.30
N ALA A 238 7.08 4.56 12.45
CA ALA A 238 7.15 3.55 11.40
C ALA A 238 7.26 2.12 11.97
N PHE A 239 6.48 1.20 11.39
CA PHE A 239 6.71 -0.24 11.55
C PHE A 239 7.55 -0.74 10.39
N VAL A 240 8.69 -1.37 10.68
CA VAL A 240 9.49 -2.08 9.68
C VAL A 240 9.22 -3.57 9.81
N ASN A 241 8.60 -4.13 8.78
CA ASN A 241 8.27 -5.56 8.70
C ASN A 241 9.26 -6.27 7.80
N CYS A 242 9.81 -7.40 8.24
CA CYS A 242 10.63 -8.30 7.43
C CYS A 242 9.85 -9.58 7.15
N TYR A 243 9.68 -9.91 5.88
CA TYR A 243 9.11 -11.15 5.39
C TYR A 243 10.24 -12.00 4.80
N ASP A 244 10.66 -13.02 5.55
CA ASP A 244 11.73 -13.93 5.18
C ASP A 244 11.19 -15.12 4.39
N GLY A 245 11.14 -14.97 3.06
CA GLY A 245 10.61 -16.00 2.17
C GLY A 245 9.10 -15.93 1.92
N GLY A 246 8.61 -16.91 1.15
CA GLY A 246 7.27 -16.87 0.55
C GLY A 246 6.15 -17.22 1.50
N THR A 247 6.44 -17.95 2.57
CA THR A 247 5.44 -18.41 3.55
C THR A 247 5.04 -17.32 4.54
N GLU A 248 5.94 -16.38 4.82
CA GLU A 248 5.69 -15.27 5.74
C GLU A 248 4.65 -14.31 5.17
N SER A 249 3.72 -13.87 6.01
CA SER A 249 2.53 -13.15 5.57
C SER A 249 1.92 -12.30 6.68
N VAL A 250 0.89 -11.52 6.35
CA VAL A 250 0.00 -10.91 7.34
C VAL A 250 -1.43 -11.02 6.84
N GLY A 251 -2.33 -11.54 7.70
CA GLY A 251 -3.74 -11.76 7.36
C GLY A 251 -4.52 -10.45 7.15
N TYR A 252 -5.76 -10.56 6.69
CA TYR A 252 -6.61 -9.39 6.43
C TYR A 252 -6.90 -8.58 7.69
N HIS A 253 -6.45 -7.33 7.71
CA HIS A 253 -6.64 -6.40 8.82
C HIS A 253 -6.85 -4.96 8.32
N SER A 254 -7.14 -4.06 9.27
CA SER A 254 -7.08 -2.61 9.10
C SER A 254 -6.13 -2.10 10.19
N ASP A 255 -5.39 -1.03 9.92
CA ASP A 255 -4.44 -0.47 10.88
C ASP A 255 -5.18 0.04 12.14
N GLN A 256 -4.54 -0.11 13.31
CA GLN A 256 -5.12 0.31 14.58
C GLN A 256 -5.17 1.83 14.66
N LEU A 257 -6.38 2.38 14.79
CA LEU A 257 -6.63 3.83 14.68
C LEU A 257 -6.33 4.63 15.96
N THR A 258 -5.99 4.00 17.08
CA THR A 258 -5.89 4.67 18.41
C THR A 258 -5.11 5.97 18.37
N TYR A 259 -3.91 5.94 17.78
CA TYR A 259 -2.98 7.08 17.74
C TYR A 259 -2.96 7.81 16.39
N LEU A 260 -3.50 7.17 15.35
CA LEU A 260 -3.64 7.72 14.01
C LEU A 260 -4.86 8.63 13.87
N GLY A 261 -5.96 8.24 14.54
CA GLY A 261 -7.26 8.86 14.41
C GLY A 261 -8.09 8.32 13.25
N PRO A 262 -9.30 8.89 13.07
CA PRO A 262 -10.16 8.56 11.95
C PRO A 262 -9.54 8.96 10.61
N ARG A 263 -9.86 8.25 9.54
CA ARG A 263 -9.46 8.58 8.16
C ARG A 263 -7.95 8.72 7.95
N ALA A 264 -7.21 7.86 8.65
CA ALA A 264 -5.76 7.87 8.66
C ALA A 264 -5.15 7.55 7.28
N VAL A 265 -4.14 8.33 6.91
CA VAL A 265 -3.29 8.10 5.72
C VAL A 265 -2.03 7.33 6.16
N ILE A 266 -1.62 6.35 5.36
CA ILE A 266 -0.43 5.52 5.63
C ILE A 266 0.45 5.49 4.38
N GLY A 267 1.75 5.73 4.55
CA GLY A 267 2.75 5.57 3.49
C GLY A 267 3.52 4.26 3.69
N SER A 268 3.56 3.39 2.69
CA SER A 268 4.18 2.07 2.80
C SER A 268 5.24 1.86 1.72
N LEU A 269 6.51 1.88 2.10
CA LEU A 269 7.64 1.67 1.19
C LEU A 269 8.07 0.20 1.21
N SER A 270 8.05 -0.46 0.06
CA SER A 270 8.48 -1.85 -0.12
C SER A 270 9.87 -1.94 -0.73
N LEU A 271 10.74 -2.79 -0.16
CA LEU A 271 12.09 -3.06 -0.63
C LEU A 271 12.35 -4.58 -0.65
N GLY A 272 13.25 -5.01 -1.53
CA GLY A 272 13.58 -6.43 -1.71
C GLY A 272 12.57 -7.15 -2.61
N VAL A 273 12.22 -8.40 -2.26
CA VAL A 273 11.40 -9.24 -3.16
C VAL A 273 9.97 -8.73 -3.32
N SER A 274 9.45 -8.89 -4.53
CA SER A 274 8.08 -8.49 -4.87
C SER A 274 7.06 -9.33 -4.12
N ARG A 275 6.01 -8.71 -3.57
CA ARG A 275 4.89 -9.41 -2.92
C ARG A 275 3.54 -8.81 -3.27
N GLU A 276 2.50 -9.61 -3.08
CA GLU A 276 1.11 -9.22 -3.32
C GLU A 276 0.50 -8.58 -2.08
N PHE A 277 0.14 -7.30 -2.19
CA PHE A 277 -0.71 -6.59 -1.24
C PHE A 277 -2.17 -6.74 -1.66
N ARG A 278 -2.90 -7.59 -0.93
CA ARG A 278 -4.28 -7.90 -1.25
C ARG A 278 -5.23 -7.07 -0.41
N ILE A 279 -6.20 -6.45 -1.07
CA ILE A 279 -7.27 -5.69 -0.44
C ILE A 279 -8.65 -6.27 -0.77
N ARG A 280 -9.57 -6.11 0.18
CA ARG A 280 -11.00 -6.38 -0.01
C ARG A 280 -11.84 -5.38 0.76
N LYS A 281 -13.03 -5.06 0.25
CA LYS A 281 -13.98 -4.24 1.00
C LYS A 281 -14.50 -4.98 2.22
N VAL A 282 -14.78 -4.26 3.30
CA VAL A 282 -15.38 -4.86 4.50
C VAL A 282 -16.84 -5.26 4.26
N VAL A 283 -17.55 -4.45 3.48
CA VAL A 283 -18.95 -4.64 3.10
C VAL A 283 -19.07 -4.52 1.58
N GLY A 284 -19.72 -5.49 0.95
CA GLY A 284 -19.96 -5.47 -0.50
C GLY A 284 -21.02 -4.44 -0.93
N ARG A 285 -20.95 -3.92 -2.15
CA ARG A 285 -21.92 -2.99 -2.77
C ARG A 285 -23.35 -3.54 -2.71
N GLY A 286 -23.53 -4.85 -2.82
CA GLY A 286 -24.84 -5.52 -2.76
C GLY A 286 -25.57 -5.45 -1.41
N GLU A 287 -24.91 -5.04 -0.31
CA GLU A 287 -25.59 -4.79 0.97
C GLU A 287 -26.29 -3.43 1.04
N GLN A 288 -26.03 -2.52 0.10
CA GLN A 288 -26.70 -1.21 0.10
C GLN A 288 -28.17 -1.31 -0.36
N ASP A 289 -28.48 -2.29 -1.22
CA ASP A 289 -29.78 -2.42 -1.90
C ASP A 289 -30.70 -3.52 -1.36
N LEU A 290 -30.23 -4.42 -0.48
CA LEU A 290 -31.02 -5.54 0.03
C LEU A 290 -31.44 -5.32 1.49
N LYS A 291 -32.76 -5.19 1.72
CA LYS A 291 -33.42 -5.06 3.03
C LYS A 291 -33.49 -6.37 3.84
N GLU A 292 -32.85 -7.44 3.41
CA GLU A 292 -33.06 -8.76 4.01
C GLU A 292 -31.98 -9.17 5.02
N LYS A 293 -32.49 -9.65 6.15
CA LYS A 293 -31.80 -9.95 7.39
C LYS A 293 -30.89 -11.20 7.27
N ASN A 294 -29.81 -11.17 8.04
CA ASN A 294 -29.13 -12.33 8.67
C ASN A 294 -28.37 -13.36 7.81
N VAL A 295 -27.39 -12.93 6.98
CA VAL A 295 -26.17 -13.74 6.72
C VAL A 295 -24.97 -12.82 6.46
N ALA A 296 -24.34 -12.29 7.52
CA ALA A 296 -23.35 -11.19 7.44
C ALA A 296 -21.86 -11.59 7.58
N SER A 297 -21.51 -12.88 7.46
CA SER A 297 -20.10 -13.31 7.61
C SER A 297 -19.35 -13.56 6.30
N ASP A 298 -20.01 -14.03 5.24
CA ASP A 298 -19.30 -14.65 4.10
C ASP A 298 -19.44 -13.90 2.75
N ARG A 299 -20.08 -12.73 2.74
CA ARG A 299 -20.41 -12.02 1.49
C ARG A 299 -19.42 -10.93 1.06
N ALA A 300 -18.48 -10.48 1.92
CA ALA A 300 -17.38 -9.61 1.47
C ALA A 300 -16.50 -10.31 0.40
N ASP A 301 -16.42 -11.64 0.45
CA ASP A 301 -15.72 -12.47 -0.55
C ASP A 301 -16.49 -12.57 -1.88
N VAL A 302 -17.75 -12.13 -1.95
CA VAL A 302 -18.58 -12.11 -3.15
C VAL A 302 -18.16 -11.00 -4.12
N GLU A 303 -17.68 -9.88 -3.60
CA GLU A 303 -17.13 -8.82 -4.45
C GLU A 303 -15.74 -9.16 -5.00
N GLY A 304 -15.06 -10.17 -4.49
CA GLY A 304 -13.71 -10.54 -4.92
C GLY A 304 -12.61 -9.65 -4.31
N GLN A 305 -11.38 -10.14 -4.36
CA GLN A 305 -10.19 -9.48 -3.83
C GLN A 305 -9.40 -8.79 -4.94
N ILE A 306 -8.75 -7.68 -4.62
CA ILE A 306 -7.82 -6.98 -5.50
C ILE A 306 -6.40 -7.23 -4.98
N SER A 307 -5.49 -7.64 -5.84
CA SER A 307 -4.08 -7.85 -5.52
C SER A 307 -3.24 -6.79 -6.22
N ILE A 308 -2.61 -5.92 -5.43
CA ILE A 308 -1.66 -4.90 -5.88
C ILE A 308 -0.27 -5.50 -5.76
N HIS A 309 0.47 -5.56 -6.86
CA HIS A 309 1.86 -6.01 -6.81
C HIS A 309 2.76 -4.89 -6.29
N LEU A 310 3.56 -5.21 -5.28
CA LEU A 310 4.54 -4.30 -4.68
C LEU A 310 5.95 -4.79 -5.05
N PRO A 311 6.53 -4.29 -6.14
CA PRO A 311 7.91 -4.59 -6.48
C PRO A 311 8.90 -3.90 -5.54
N HIS A 312 10.19 -4.20 -5.73
CA HIS A 312 11.27 -3.45 -5.09
C HIS A 312 11.10 -1.94 -5.34
N ASN A 313 11.35 -1.15 -4.29
CA ASN A 313 11.35 0.32 -4.35
C ASN A 313 10.01 0.90 -4.83
N SER A 314 8.90 0.38 -4.31
CA SER A 314 7.55 0.93 -4.54
C SER A 314 6.99 1.59 -3.28
N LEU A 315 6.55 2.84 -3.37
CA LEU A 315 5.78 3.52 -2.33
C LEU A 315 4.28 3.36 -2.61
N LEU A 316 3.57 2.69 -1.71
CA LEU A 316 2.11 2.60 -1.70
C LEU A 316 1.53 3.59 -0.69
N VAL A 317 0.66 4.48 -1.13
CA VAL A 317 -0.12 5.38 -0.26
C VAL A 317 -1.50 4.77 -0.05
N MET A 318 -1.86 4.49 1.20
CA MET A 318 -3.23 4.14 1.60
C MET A 318 -3.97 5.42 1.99
N HIS A 319 -4.98 5.79 1.21
CA HIS A 319 -5.75 7.02 1.42
C HIS A 319 -6.79 6.89 2.53
N ALA A 320 -7.40 8.03 2.87
CA ALA A 320 -8.25 8.22 4.04
C ALA A 320 -9.35 7.17 4.23
N GLU A 321 -9.91 6.61 3.16
CA GLU A 321 -10.97 5.61 3.24
C GLU A 321 -10.50 4.16 3.51
N MET A 322 -9.19 3.91 3.46
CA MET A 322 -8.63 2.55 3.47
C MET A 322 -8.94 1.80 4.75
N GLN A 323 -8.77 2.42 5.92
CA GLN A 323 -8.84 1.69 7.20
C GLN A 323 -10.27 1.44 7.66
N GLU A 324 -11.24 2.26 7.25
CA GLU A 324 -12.64 2.07 7.60
C GLU A 324 -13.36 1.13 6.63
N ASP A 325 -13.13 1.31 5.32
CA ASP A 325 -13.95 0.67 4.29
C ASP A 325 -13.31 -0.61 3.71
N TRP A 326 -12.01 -0.80 3.93
CA TRP A 326 -11.24 -1.92 3.38
C TRP A 326 -10.41 -2.65 4.44
N LYS A 327 -10.01 -3.87 4.07
CA LYS A 327 -8.99 -4.64 4.77
C LYS A 327 -7.88 -4.98 3.80
N HIS A 328 -6.67 -5.09 4.31
CA HIS A 328 -5.50 -5.47 3.54
C HIS A 328 -4.69 -6.60 4.19
N SER A 329 -3.89 -7.27 3.36
CA SER A 329 -3.02 -8.39 3.74
C SER A 329 -1.79 -8.45 2.84
N ILE A 330 -0.74 -9.11 3.30
CA ILE A 330 0.35 -9.59 2.44
C ILE A 330 0.17 -11.09 2.30
N ALA A 331 -0.12 -11.55 1.08
CA ALA A 331 -0.40 -12.96 0.82
C ALA A 331 0.89 -13.79 0.76
N PRO A 332 0.89 -15.05 1.22
CA PRO A 332 1.97 -15.99 0.93
C PRO A 332 2.23 -16.10 -0.57
N ALA A 333 3.49 -16.23 -0.96
CA ALA A 333 3.94 -16.44 -2.32
C ALA A 333 4.46 -17.88 -2.48
N GLN A 334 3.98 -18.58 -3.51
CA GLN A 334 4.46 -19.94 -3.82
C GLN A 334 5.86 -19.94 -4.46
N ALA A 335 6.15 -18.88 -5.21
CA ALA A 335 7.45 -18.64 -5.82
C ALA A 335 7.92 -17.23 -5.48
N ILE A 336 9.21 -17.10 -5.23
CA ILE A 336 9.90 -15.81 -5.04
C ILE A 336 11.04 -15.77 -6.03
N ASP A 337 11.12 -14.66 -6.75
CA ASP A 337 12.30 -14.31 -7.52
C ASP A 337 13.27 -13.56 -6.57
N PRO A 338 14.47 -14.11 -6.30
CA PRO A 338 15.41 -13.50 -5.36
C PRO A 338 15.85 -12.11 -5.81
N HIS A 339 15.95 -11.19 -4.86
CA HIS A 339 16.50 -9.86 -5.06
C HIS A 339 18.03 -9.88 -4.92
N PRO A 340 18.81 -9.14 -5.74
CA PRO A 340 20.28 -9.19 -5.71
C PRO A 340 20.93 -8.88 -4.35
N ILE A 341 20.27 -8.06 -3.51
CA ILE A 341 20.79 -7.63 -2.20
C ILE A 341 20.14 -8.35 -1.02
N SER A 342 18.84 -8.62 -1.12
CA SER A 342 18.05 -9.13 0.01
C SER A 342 17.66 -10.60 -0.15
N GLU A 343 18.11 -11.24 -1.22
CA GLU A 343 17.79 -12.61 -1.57
C GLU A 343 16.28 -12.84 -1.53
N ASN A 344 15.77 -13.68 -0.62
CA ASN A 344 14.35 -14.01 -0.52
C ASN A 344 13.56 -13.07 0.41
N LYS A 345 14.20 -12.04 0.98
CA LYS A 345 13.57 -11.16 1.97
C LYS A 345 12.89 -9.96 1.33
N ARG A 346 11.71 -9.63 1.84
CA ARG A 346 11.01 -8.36 1.61
C ARG A 346 11.02 -7.56 2.90
N LEU A 347 11.50 -6.34 2.82
CA LEU A 347 11.38 -5.35 3.90
C LEU A 347 10.31 -4.33 3.52
N ASN A 348 9.54 -3.90 4.51
CA ASN A 348 8.47 -2.94 4.31
C ASN A 348 8.46 -1.94 5.44
N VAL A 349 8.63 -0.67 5.11
CA VAL A 349 8.50 0.45 6.04
C VAL A 349 7.09 1.04 5.95
N THR A 350 6.30 0.85 7.00
CA THR A 350 4.94 1.41 7.12
C THR A 350 5.00 2.69 7.95
N TYR A 351 5.12 3.82 7.29
CA TYR A 351 5.11 5.14 7.90
C TYR A 351 3.71 5.57 8.32
N ARG A 352 3.63 6.15 9.52
CA ARG A 352 2.41 6.55 10.21
C ARG A 352 2.57 7.98 10.75
N CYS A 353 1.44 8.68 10.83
CA CYS A 353 1.34 10.01 11.43
C CYS A 353 0.52 9.90 12.71
N TYR A 354 1.18 9.77 13.86
CA TYR A 354 0.53 9.82 15.16
C TYR A 354 0.23 11.25 15.54
N LYS A 355 -1.01 11.49 15.96
CA LYS A 355 -1.49 12.83 16.30
C LYS A 355 -1.22 13.13 17.78
N GLU A 356 -0.72 14.34 18.07
CA GLU A 356 -0.55 14.79 19.46
C GLU A 356 -1.89 14.86 20.22
N SER A 357 -2.96 15.25 19.54
CA SER A 357 -4.32 15.22 20.08
C SER A 357 -4.82 13.82 20.45
N LEU A 358 -4.14 12.77 19.99
CA LEU A 358 -4.42 11.37 20.32
C LEU A 358 -3.32 10.73 21.17
N HIS A 359 -2.44 11.54 21.78
CA HIS A 359 -1.44 11.05 22.73
C HIS A 359 -2.12 10.20 23.82
N PRO A 360 -1.52 9.08 24.26
CA PRO A 360 -2.08 8.20 25.31
C PRO A 360 -2.54 8.89 26.60
N ARG A 361 -2.07 10.13 26.86
CA ARG A 361 -2.44 10.92 28.04
C ARG A 361 -3.91 11.37 27.99
N PHE A 362 -4.47 11.49 26.78
CA PHE A 362 -5.87 11.84 26.54
C PHE A 362 -6.75 10.63 26.24
N THR A 363 -6.14 9.49 25.90
CA THR A 363 -6.88 8.28 25.55
C THR A 363 -7.71 7.79 26.74
N PRO A 364 -9.03 7.60 26.59
CA PRO A 364 -9.86 7.10 27.67
C PRO A 364 -9.34 5.77 28.22
N LYS A 365 -9.29 5.64 29.55
CA LYS A 365 -8.93 4.38 30.21
C LYS A 365 -10.18 3.52 30.44
N CYS A 366 -10.05 2.21 30.23
CA CYS A 366 -11.13 1.27 30.53
C CYS A 366 -11.15 0.92 32.04
N LYS A 367 -12.10 0.08 32.45
CA LYS A 367 -12.21 -0.39 33.85
C LYS A 367 -11.01 -1.22 34.32
N CYS A 368 -10.15 -1.69 33.41
CA CYS A 368 -8.90 -2.39 33.74
C CYS A 368 -7.72 -1.42 33.99
N GLY A 369 -7.93 -0.11 33.89
CA GLY A 369 -6.87 0.91 34.03
C GLY A 369 -5.98 1.09 32.80
N VAL A 370 -6.26 0.38 31.70
CA VAL A 370 -5.47 0.41 30.45
C VAL A 370 -6.11 1.38 29.44
N PRO A 371 -5.32 2.12 28.64
CA PRO A 371 -5.84 2.88 27.51
C PRO A 371 -6.75 2.03 26.60
N THR A 372 -7.82 2.63 26.11
CA THR A 372 -8.76 1.98 25.19
C THR A 372 -8.24 1.98 23.76
N VAL A 373 -8.76 1.07 22.94
CA VAL A 373 -8.51 1.06 21.49
C VAL A 373 -9.59 1.85 20.77
N LEU A 374 -9.20 2.66 19.79
CA LEU A 374 -10.14 3.28 18.86
C LEU A 374 -10.48 2.32 17.73
N ARG A 375 -11.78 2.11 17.46
CA ARG A 375 -12.25 1.33 16.31
C ARG A 375 -13.33 2.06 15.54
N CYS A 376 -13.35 1.85 14.23
CA CYS A 376 -14.48 2.22 13.39
C CYS A 376 -15.46 1.04 13.28
N VAL A 377 -16.76 1.33 13.33
CA VAL A 377 -17.80 0.34 13.04
C VAL A 377 -17.88 0.15 11.53
N GLN A 378 -17.45 -1.01 11.03
CA GLN A 378 -17.37 -1.27 9.59
C GLN A 378 -18.58 -2.04 9.03
N LYS A 379 -19.21 -2.91 9.84
CA LYS A 379 -20.26 -3.84 9.37
C LYS A 379 -21.70 -3.41 9.66
N LYS A 380 -21.99 -2.93 10.86
CA LYS A 380 -23.37 -2.62 11.29
C LYS A 380 -23.87 -1.36 10.58
N ARG A 381 -24.88 -1.49 9.72
CA ARG A 381 -25.38 -0.43 8.82
C ARG A 381 -25.74 0.86 9.53
N GLU A 382 -26.47 0.80 10.65
CA GLU A 382 -27.00 1.99 11.35
C GLU A 382 -25.91 2.84 12.00
N SER A 383 -24.79 2.21 12.35
CA SER A 383 -23.67 2.85 13.03
C SER A 383 -22.39 2.87 12.20
N ARG A 384 -22.46 2.48 10.92
CA ARG A 384 -21.29 2.35 10.06
C ARG A 384 -20.56 3.69 9.92
N GLY A 385 -19.24 3.67 10.03
CA GLY A 385 -18.41 4.87 10.00
C GLY A 385 -18.36 5.64 11.33
N ARG A 386 -19.08 5.20 12.37
CA ARG A 386 -18.94 5.75 13.72
C ARG A 386 -17.75 5.12 14.42
N TYR A 387 -17.10 5.90 15.28
CA TYR A 387 -15.93 5.48 16.03
C TYR A 387 -16.26 5.19 17.50
N MET A 388 -15.57 4.24 18.10
CA MET A 388 -15.79 3.81 19.48
C MET A 388 -14.47 3.48 20.17
N TRP A 389 -14.40 3.86 21.45
CA TRP A 389 -13.37 3.45 22.39
C TRP A 389 -13.79 2.16 23.06
N MET A 390 -12.94 1.13 23.01
CA MET A 390 -13.23 -0.16 23.62
C MET A 390 -12.07 -0.71 24.45
N CYS A 391 -12.39 -1.56 25.42
CA CYS A 391 -11.36 -2.38 26.06
C CYS A 391 -10.75 -3.35 25.03
N HIS A 392 -9.43 -3.53 25.10
CA HIS A 392 -8.67 -4.42 24.22
C HIS A 392 -7.61 -5.22 24.97
N VAL A 393 -7.75 -5.31 26.28
CA VAL A 393 -6.82 -6.04 27.14
C VAL A 393 -6.87 -7.55 26.88
N ASN A 394 -8.00 -8.04 26.37
CA ASN A 394 -8.21 -9.44 25.98
C ASN A 394 -7.34 -9.91 24.79
N TYR A 395 -6.68 -8.99 24.07
CA TYR A 395 -5.69 -9.35 23.06
C TYR A 395 -4.33 -9.72 23.67
N ALA A 396 -4.06 -9.34 24.92
CA ALA A 396 -2.89 -9.80 25.65
C ALA A 396 -3.13 -11.23 26.19
N PRO A 397 -2.15 -12.14 26.06
CA PRO A 397 -2.24 -13.48 26.66
C PRO A 397 -2.54 -13.42 28.17
N GLY A 398 -3.44 -14.31 28.63
CA GLY A 398 -3.78 -14.44 30.05
C GLY A 398 -4.68 -13.34 30.63
N LYS A 399 -5.18 -12.39 29.82
CA LYS A 399 -6.07 -11.33 30.31
C LYS A 399 -7.49 -11.43 29.74
N GLU A 400 -8.46 -10.96 30.52
CA GLU A 400 -9.87 -10.83 30.12
C GLU A 400 -10.28 -9.35 30.03
N GLY A 401 -11.18 -9.04 29.10
CA GLY A 401 -11.62 -7.67 28.85
C GLY A 401 -12.83 -7.30 29.71
N CYS A 402 -12.84 -6.09 30.27
CA CYS A 402 -13.96 -5.57 31.09
C CYS A 402 -15.22 -5.12 30.30
N GLY A 403 -15.27 -5.36 29.00
CA GLY A 403 -16.40 -4.95 28.15
C GLY A 403 -16.62 -3.43 28.02
N PHE A 404 -15.65 -2.60 28.43
CA PHE A 404 -15.78 -1.14 28.32
C PHE A 404 -16.06 -0.71 26.88
N PHE A 405 -17.00 0.22 26.73
CA PHE A 405 -17.44 0.78 25.46
C PHE A 405 -17.81 2.26 25.68
N LYS A 406 -17.36 3.13 24.77
CA LYS A 406 -17.79 4.53 24.70
C LYS A 406 -17.75 4.99 23.25
N TRP A 407 -18.78 5.70 22.78
CA TRP A 407 -18.72 6.35 21.48
C TRP A 407 -17.63 7.42 21.47
N ALA A 408 -16.81 7.43 20.42
CA ALA A 408 -15.81 8.47 20.20
C ALA A 408 -16.46 9.61 19.41
N GLU A 409 -16.10 10.83 19.79
CA GLU A 409 -16.54 12.05 19.13
C GLU A 409 -15.33 12.68 18.46
N PHE A 410 -15.53 13.14 17.23
CA PHE A 410 -14.55 13.85 16.43
C PHE A 410 -15.27 14.96 15.66
N ASP A 411 -14.59 16.08 15.45
CA ASP A 411 -15.04 17.12 14.53
C ASP A 411 -14.81 16.73 13.06
N ASP A 412 -15.09 17.62 12.12
CA ASP A 412 -14.95 17.33 10.69
C ASP A 412 -13.49 17.11 10.24
N ASP A 413 -12.50 17.52 11.03
CA ASP A 413 -11.06 17.35 10.81
C ASP A 413 -10.49 16.09 11.48
N GLY A 414 -11.35 15.34 12.17
CA GLY A 414 -10.96 14.13 12.86
C GLY A 414 -10.21 14.42 14.15
N GLU A 415 -10.43 15.59 14.75
CA GLU A 415 -9.86 15.98 16.03
C GLU A 415 -10.86 15.72 17.16
N PRO A 416 -10.39 15.21 18.32
CA PRO A 416 -11.25 14.95 19.46
C PRO A 416 -11.63 16.26 20.18
N PRO A 417 -12.68 16.28 21.03
CA PRO A 417 -13.15 17.50 21.69
C PRO A 417 -12.11 18.22 22.56
N TRP A 418 -11.10 17.51 23.07
CA TRP A 418 -10.04 18.07 23.90
C TRP A 418 -8.88 18.70 23.11
N SER A 419 -8.83 18.54 21.79
CA SER A 419 -7.79 19.11 20.92
C SER A 419 -7.65 20.64 21.10
N LYS A 420 -8.78 21.33 21.29
CA LYS A 420 -8.83 22.78 21.52
C LYS A 420 -8.01 23.25 22.73
N ARG A 421 -7.81 22.39 23.73
CA ARG A 421 -7.05 22.71 24.96
C ARG A 421 -5.54 22.47 24.82
N ILE A 422 -5.09 21.87 23.72
CA ILE A 422 -3.68 21.62 23.43
C ILE A 422 -3.09 22.78 22.62
N GLU A 423 -3.94 23.48 21.86
CA GLU A 423 -3.56 24.64 21.05
C GLU A 423 -3.58 25.97 21.84
N GLU A 424 -4.14 25.96 23.06
CA GLU A 424 -4.07 27.01 24.10
C GLU A 424 -2.87 26.78 25.02
#